data_AF-A0A382A1A6-F1
#
_entry.id   AF-A0A382A1A6-F1
#
_cell.length_a   1.000
_cell.length_b   1.000
_cell.length_c   1.000
_cell.angle_alpha   90.00
_cell.angle_beta   90.00
_cell.angle_gamma   90.00
#
_symmetry.space_group_name_H-M   'P 1'
#
loop_
_entity.id
_entity.type
_entity.pdbx_description
1 polymer ?
#
loop_
_entity_poly.entity_id
_entity_poly.type
_entity_poly.pdbx_seq_one_letter_code
_entity_poly.pdbx_strand_id
1 'polypeptide(L)'
;DMTIPMEFLLFVLSSFILSSCSQEIHENKTAVRGGVRYHQGTNELVTGTVESFYENGRLKFRGNYKQGKQDGFSEWFNGNGQLWVKENYKDGKEDGLFESFHDNGRLWKRKNYKEGKKHGLSESYFENGQLWFRENYKDGEWDGLFEGFHDNGQVSRRGSYKNGKQEGLHEFFHANGQLLRRENYKDGTRNGPTEWFDEAGRLTKVETYKDEILLKF
;
A
#
# COMPACT_ATOMS: atom_id res chain seq x y z
N ASP A 1 57.58 -1.25 -28.36
CA ASP A 1 57.44 -0.14 -27.40
C ASP A 1 56.01 0.37 -27.33
N MET A 2 55.25 -0.11 -26.34
CA MET A 2 54.26 0.67 -25.60
C MET A 2 53.82 -0.16 -24.38
N THR A 3 54.50 0.08 -23.27
CA THR A 3 54.21 -0.46 -21.93
C THR A 3 53.08 0.33 -21.27
N ILE A 4 52.05 -0.36 -20.75
CA ILE A 4 51.10 0.20 -19.78
C ILE A 4 51.37 -0.50 -18.44
N PRO A 5 51.59 0.23 -17.33
CA PRO A 5 52.12 -0.36 -16.11
C PRO A 5 51.05 -1.06 -15.26
N MET A 6 51.49 -2.15 -14.67
CA MET A 6 50.87 -2.93 -13.62
C MET A 6 51.15 -2.26 -12.27
N GLU A 7 50.18 -1.53 -11.70
CA GLU A 7 50.11 -1.25 -10.27
C GLU A 7 48.64 -1.05 -9.88
N PHE A 8 48.08 -2.00 -9.13
CA PHE A 8 47.25 -1.74 -7.94
C PHE A 8 47.02 -3.09 -7.26
N LEU A 9 48.01 -3.46 -6.44
CA LEU A 9 47.86 -4.53 -5.46
C LEU A 9 48.09 -3.92 -4.07
N LEU A 10 47.12 -4.19 -3.18
CA LEU A 10 47.13 -4.23 -1.72
C LEU A 10 46.64 -3.02 -0.89
N PHE A 11 46.05 -3.45 0.23
CA PHE A 11 45.53 -2.78 1.43
C PHE A 11 44.05 -2.34 1.34
N VAL A 12 43.10 -2.79 2.18
CA VAL A 12 43.15 -3.55 3.44
C VAL A 12 41.78 -4.19 3.72
N LEU A 13 41.87 -5.31 4.44
CA LEU A 13 40.87 -6.04 5.21
C LEU A 13 39.67 -5.24 5.76
N SER A 14 38.64 -6.05 6.05
CA SER A 14 37.60 -5.84 7.07
C SER A 14 36.32 -5.18 6.59
N SER A 15 35.64 -5.89 5.69
CA SER A 15 34.20 -5.97 5.80
C SER A 15 33.81 -7.43 6.02
N PHE A 16 34.32 -8.01 7.12
CA PHE A 16 33.46 -8.90 7.89
C PHE A 16 32.29 -8.03 8.35
N ILE A 17 31.30 -7.88 7.47
CA ILE A 17 29.97 -7.56 7.91
C ILE A 17 29.71 -8.69 8.89
N LEU A 18 29.69 -8.35 10.18
CA LEU A 18 29.00 -9.13 11.18
C LEU A 18 27.58 -9.22 10.62
N SER A 19 27.34 -10.25 9.80
CA SER A 19 26.07 -10.92 9.77
C SER A 19 25.88 -11.26 11.24
N SER A 20 25.21 -10.36 11.95
CA SER A 20 24.32 -10.71 13.02
C SER A 20 23.52 -11.85 12.43
N CYS A 21 24.04 -13.07 12.63
CA CYS A 21 23.48 -14.29 12.14
C CYS A 21 22.21 -14.43 12.99
N SER A 22 21.17 -13.71 12.60
CA SER A 22 19.84 -13.98 13.07
C SER A 22 19.57 -15.37 12.52
N GLN A 23 19.82 -16.36 13.36
CA GLN A 23 19.64 -17.75 13.03
C GLN A 23 18.22 -17.89 12.48
N GLU A 24 18.10 -18.25 11.20
CA GLU A 24 16.79 -18.41 10.56
C GLU A 24 16.05 -19.56 11.28
N ILE A 25 14.84 -19.27 11.75
CA ILE A 25 14.03 -20.21 12.52
C ILE A 25 12.96 -20.77 11.59
N HIS A 26 13.04 -22.06 11.28
CA HIS A 26 11.95 -22.72 10.56
C HIS A 26 10.66 -22.68 11.40
N GLU A 27 9.54 -22.34 10.77
CA GLU A 27 8.23 -22.19 11.41
C GLU A 27 7.81 -23.45 12.18
N ASN A 28 8.14 -24.64 11.68
CA ASN A 28 7.85 -25.90 12.35
C ASN A 28 8.56 -26.06 13.70
N LYS A 29 9.63 -25.28 13.97
CA LYS A 29 10.33 -25.20 15.27
C LYS A 29 9.73 -24.14 16.20
N THR A 30 8.53 -23.66 15.90
CA THR A 30 7.83 -22.65 16.72
C THR A 30 6.41 -23.10 17.08
N ALA A 31 5.81 -22.44 18.05
CA ALA A 31 4.40 -22.61 18.42
C ALA A 31 3.78 -21.23 18.71
N VAL A 32 2.50 -21.05 18.37
CA VAL A 32 1.76 -19.80 18.63
C VAL A 32 0.75 -20.04 19.75
N ARG A 33 0.78 -19.20 20.79
CA ARG A 33 -0.17 -19.23 21.92
C ARG A 33 -0.64 -17.80 22.19
N GLY A 34 -1.95 -17.56 22.07
CA GLY A 34 -2.54 -16.23 22.28
C GLY A 34 -1.97 -15.14 21.36
N GLY A 35 -1.61 -15.48 20.12
CA GLY A 35 -1.00 -14.55 19.17
C GLY A 35 0.50 -14.27 19.38
N VAL A 36 1.12 -14.90 20.39
CA VAL A 36 2.55 -14.77 20.68
C VAL A 36 3.28 -16.04 20.23
N ARG A 37 4.42 -15.88 19.55
CA ARG A 37 5.24 -16.97 19.00
C ARG A 37 6.37 -17.36 19.96
N TYR A 38 6.49 -18.66 20.19
CA TYR A 38 7.47 -19.29 21.07
C TYR A 38 8.29 -20.33 20.32
N HIS A 39 9.49 -20.65 20.82
CA HIS A 39 10.20 -21.85 20.38
C HIS A 39 9.39 -23.10 20.74
N GLN A 40 9.35 -24.08 19.83
CA GLN A 40 8.52 -25.27 20.00
C GLN A 40 8.98 -26.06 21.23
N GLY A 41 8.02 -26.49 22.05
CA GLY A 41 8.29 -27.27 23.27
C GLY A 41 8.85 -26.45 24.43
N THR A 42 9.03 -25.14 24.29
CA THR A 42 9.52 -24.27 25.36
C THR A 42 8.55 -23.12 25.65
N ASN A 43 8.84 -22.32 26.67
CA ASN A 43 8.18 -21.05 26.96
C ASN A 43 9.03 -19.84 26.52
N GLU A 44 10.10 -20.08 25.76
CA GLU A 44 10.98 -19.02 25.27
C GLU A 44 10.35 -18.32 24.07
N LEU A 45 10.34 -16.99 24.10
CA LEU A 45 9.76 -16.15 23.06
C LEU A 45 10.70 -16.06 21.86
N VAL A 46 10.14 -16.16 20.65
CA VAL A 46 10.93 -16.04 19.43
C VAL A 46 11.40 -14.59 19.24
N THR A 47 12.70 -14.41 19.01
CA THR A 47 13.29 -13.18 18.48
C THR A 47 14.20 -13.54 17.31
N GLY A 48 13.95 -12.95 16.14
CA GLY A 48 14.66 -13.27 14.91
C GLY A 48 13.71 -13.51 13.72
N THR A 49 14.27 -13.98 12.62
CA THR A 49 13.54 -14.25 11.38
C THR A 49 12.98 -15.67 11.39
N VAL A 50 11.68 -15.80 11.15
CA VAL A 50 10.98 -17.08 11.01
C VAL A 50 10.62 -17.29 9.56
N GLU A 51 10.85 -18.51 9.05
CA GLU A 51 10.59 -18.87 7.66
C GLU A 51 9.72 -20.11 7.53
N SER A 52 8.89 -20.15 6.50
CA SER A 52 8.24 -21.37 6.06
C SER A 52 8.35 -21.56 4.56
N PHE A 53 8.24 -22.82 4.15
CA PHE A 53 8.53 -23.27 2.80
C PHE A 53 7.35 -24.08 2.27
N TYR A 54 7.16 -24.06 0.96
CA TYR A 54 6.28 -24.98 0.25
C TYR A 54 6.89 -26.39 0.24
N GLU A 55 6.08 -27.40 -0.10
CA GLU A 55 6.54 -28.80 -0.22
C GLU A 55 7.69 -28.97 -1.22
N ASN A 56 7.74 -28.12 -2.25
CA ASN A 56 8.81 -28.08 -3.24
C ASN A 56 10.09 -27.36 -2.75
N GLY A 57 10.14 -26.94 -1.49
CA GLY A 57 11.28 -26.27 -0.87
C GLY A 57 11.39 -24.77 -1.16
N ARG A 58 10.50 -24.17 -1.95
CA ARG A 58 10.49 -22.72 -2.18
C ARG A 58 10.02 -21.97 -0.94
N LEU A 59 10.61 -20.80 -0.68
CA LEU A 59 10.18 -19.91 0.40
C LEU A 59 8.71 -19.54 0.20
N LYS A 60 7.92 -19.67 1.26
CA LYS A 60 6.49 -19.33 1.30
C LYS A 60 6.26 -18.07 2.14
N PHE A 61 6.98 -17.95 3.23
CA PHE A 61 6.87 -16.85 4.17
C PHE A 61 8.20 -16.60 4.85
N ARG A 62 8.51 -15.33 5.09
CA ARG A 62 9.59 -14.87 5.96
C ARG A 62 9.08 -13.71 6.79
N GLY A 63 9.21 -13.77 8.12
CA GLY A 63 8.77 -12.71 9.00
C GLY A 63 9.72 -12.47 10.16
N ASN A 64 9.91 -11.20 10.52
CA ASN A 64 10.74 -10.81 11.65
C ASN A 64 9.90 -10.73 12.93
N TYR A 65 10.45 -11.28 14.01
CA TYR A 65 9.82 -11.33 15.32
C TYR A 65 10.73 -10.76 16.40
N LYS A 66 10.12 -10.11 17.39
CA LYS A 66 10.76 -9.64 18.62
C LYS A 66 9.86 -9.98 19.80
N GLN A 67 10.39 -10.71 20.78
CA GLN A 67 9.62 -11.14 21.96
C GLN A 67 8.28 -11.81 21.59
N GLY A 68 8.32 -12.66 20.56
CA GLY A 68 7.19 -13.44 20.07
C GLY A 68 6.15 -12.67 19.26
N LYS A 69 6.34 -11.37 19.02
CA LYS A 69 5.46 -10.54 18.18
C LYS A 69 6.14 -10.17 16.86
N GLN A 70 5.39 -9.97 15.79
CA GLN A 70 5.97 -9.46 14.54
C GLN A 70 6.54 -8.06 14.75
N ASP A 71 7.77 -7.84 14.31
CA ASP A 71 8.49 -6.58 14.43
C ASP A 71 9.49 -6.47 13.27
N GLY A 72 9.22 -5.55 12.34
CA GLY A 72 9.85 -5.45 11.04
C GLY A 72 9.03 -6.09 9.92
N PHE A 73 9.69 -6.34 8.78
CA PHE A 73 9.01 -6.84 7.59
C PHE A 73 8.57 -8.30 7.72
N SER A 74 7.42 -8.59 7.13
CA SER A 74 6.93 -9.92 6.77
C SER A 74 6.66 -9.97 5.27
N GLU A 75 7.07 -11.05 4.63
CA GLU A 75 7.03 -11.26 3.19
C GLU A 75 6.40 -12.62 2.90
N TRP A 76 5.42 -12.64 1.98
CA TRP A 76 4.76 -13.85 1.51
C TRP A 76 5.04 -14.02 0.03
N PHE A 77 5.36 -15.25 -0.35
CA PHE A 77 5.71 -15.62 -1.71
C PHE A 77 4.69 -16.63 -2.22
N ASN A 78 4.37 -16.59 -3.51
CA ASN A 78 3.51 -17.60 -4.13
C ASN A 78 4.28 -18.91 -4.42
N GLY A 79 3.60 -19.97 -4.87
CA GLY A 79 4.23 -21.26 -5.17
C GLY A 79 5.29 -21.22 -6.29
N ASN A 80 5.28 -20.15 -7.09
CA ASN A 80 6.29 -19.87 -8.12
C ASN A 80 7.52 -19.12 -7.57
N GLY A 81 7.51 -18.73 -6.29
CA GLY A 81 8.59 -17.99 -5.63
C GLY A 81 8.54 -16.47 -5.85
N GLN A 82 7.48 -15.94 -6.46
CA GLN A 82 7.32 -14.49 -6.63
C GLN A 82 6.77 -13.87 -5.35
N LEU A 83 7.27 -12.69 -4.99
CA LEU A 83 6.74 -11.92 -3.86
C LEU A 83 5.29 -11.54 -4.15
N TRP A 84 4.40 -11.91 -3.23
CA TRP A 84 2.97 -11.65 -3.34
C TRP A 84 2.54 -10.50 -2.43
N VAL A 85 3.08 -10.46 -1.21
CA VAL A 85 2.76 -9.46 -0.20
C VAL A 85 4.00 -9.15 0.63
N LYS A 86 4.18 -7.88 0.99
CA LYS A 86 5.19 -7.38 1.92
C LYS A 86 4.53 -6.40 2.88
N GLU A 87 4.70 -6.60 4.17
CA GLU A 87 4.06 -5.80 5.22
C GLU A 87 5.05 -5.50 6.33
N ASN A 88 5.02 -4.30 6.89
CA ASN A 88 5.82 -3.95 8.05
C ASN A 88 4.98 -3.96 9.33
N TYR A 89 5.57 -4.51 10.40
CA TYR A 89 4.94 -4.60 11.70
C TYR A 89 5.81 -3.92 12.77
N LYS A 90 5.16 -3.49 13.84
CA LYS A 90 5.80 -3.07 15.08
C LYS A 90 4.98 -3.57 16.26
N ASP A 91 5.62 -4.29 17.19
CA ASP A 91 4.96 -4.89 18.36
C ASP A 91 3.67 -5.68 18.03
N GLY A 92 3.66 -6.37 16.87
CA GLY A 92 2.54 -7.19 16.40
C GLY A 92 1.40 -6.44 15.73
N LYS A 93 1.56 -5.14 15.43
CA LYS A 93 0.58 -4.33 14.67
C LYS A 93 1.20 -3.87 13.36
N GLU A 94 0.39 -3.74 12.31
CA GLU A 94 0.82 -3.12 11.05
C GLU A 94 1.31 -1.68 11.32
N ASP A 95 2.53 -1.37 10.92
CA ASP A 95 3.13 -0.05 11.15
C ASP A 95 4.16 0.19 10.04
N GLY A 96 3.90 1.15 9.16
CA GLY A 96 4.69 1.40 7.95
C GLY A 96 4.05 0.85 6.67
N LEU A 97 4.90 0.43 5.73
CA LEU A 97 4.50 0.14 4.36
C LEU A 97 3.90 -1.27 4.21
N PHE A 98 2.76 -1.33 3.54
CA PHE A 98 2.16 -2.53 2.97
C PHE A 98 2.28 -2.46 1.45
N GLU A 99 2.73 -3.53 0.81
CA GLU A 99 2.77 -3.71 -0.64
C GLU A 99 2.23 -5.08 -1.01
N SER A 100 1.46 -5.15 -2.10
CA SER A 100 1.02 -6.41 -2.69
C SER A 100 1.16 -6.35 -4.19
N PHE A 101 1.37 -7.49 -4.83
CA PHE A 101 1.73 -7.60 -6.24
C PHE A 101 0.70 -8.42 -7.02
N HIS A 102 0.50 -8.06 -8.28
CA HIS A 102 -0.24 -8.84 -9.28
C HIS A 102 0.51 -10.12 -9.64
N ASP A 103 -0.16 -11.07 -10.28
CA ASP A 103 0.44 -12.34 -10.74
C ASP A 103 1.61 -12.13 -11.72
N ASN A 104 1.59 -11.02 -12.46
CA ASN A 104 2.69 -10.61 -13.34
C ASN A 104 3.89 -9.98 -12.60
N GLY A 105 3.85 -9.89 -11.27
CA GLY A 105 4.89 -9.32 -10.41
C GLY A 105 4.88 -7.80 -10.29
N ARG A 106 3.97 -7.09 -10.96
CA ARG A 106 3.83 -5.63 -10.82
C ARG A 106 3.10 -5.27 -9.55
N LEU A 107 3.39 -4.09 -9.01
CA LEU A 107 2.72 -3.56 -7.83
C LEU A 107 1.20 -3.46 -8.08
N TRP A 108 0.41 -4.03 -7.18
CA TRP A 108 -1.05 -3.91 -7.18
C TRP A 108 -1.52 -2.83 -6.22
N LYS A 109 -1.01 -2.84 -4.99
CA LYS A 109 -1.41 -1.91 -3.94
C LYS A 109 -0.20 -1.53 -3.09
N ARG A 110 -0.19 -0.27 -2.67
CA ARG A 110 0.74 0.28 -1.70
C ARG A 110 -0.03 1.09 -0.68
N LYS A 111 0.11 0.79 0.60
CA LYS A 111 -0.62 1.46 1.68
C LYS A 111 0.32 1.76 2.83
N ASN A 112 0.04 2.82 3.57
CA ASN A 112 0.74 3.14 4.80
C ASN A 112 -0.15 2.87 6.00
N TYR A 113 0.43 2.29 7.04
CA TYR A 113 -0.21 1.98 8.31
C TYR A 113 0.53 2.63 9.46
N LYS A 114 -0.18 2.90 10.54
CA LYS A 114 0.35 3.35 11.82
C LYS A 114 -0.46 2.72 12.93
N GLU A 115 0.18 1.98 13.83
CA GLU A 115 -0.47 1.30 14.96
C GLU A 115 -1.70 0.45 14.58
N GLY A 116 -1.65 -0.23 13.43
CA GLY A 116 -2.72 -1.09 12.93
C GLY A 116 -3.85 -0.37 12.17
N LYS A 117 -3.68 0.92 11.85
CA LYS A 117 -4.67 1.71 11.11
C LYS A 117 -4.05 2.31 9.86
N LYS A 118 -4.79 2.37 8.76
CA LYS A 118 -4.35 3.09 7.55
C LYS A 118 -4.06 4.56 7.90
N HIS A 119 -2.90 5.06 7.51
CA HIS A 119 -2.47 6.42 7.82
C HIS A 119 -1.50 6.91 6.73
N GLY A 120 -1.84 8.01 6.07
CA GLY A 120 -1.14 8.55 4.92
C GLY A 120 -1.63 8.00 3.57
N LEU A 121 -0.74 8.02 2.59
CA LEU A 121 -1.03 7.71 1.20
C LEU A 121 -1.35 6.22 1.00
N SER A 122 -2.38 5.94 0.20
CA SER A 122 -2.78 4.62 -0.29
C SER A 122 -2.95 4.71 -1.80
N GLU A 123 -2.30 3.81 -2.53
CA GLU A 123 -2.34 3.74 -3.97
C GLU A 123 -2.66 2.32 -4.44
N SER A 124 -3.42 2.22 -5.53
CA SER A 124 -3.66 0.96 -6.23
C SER A 124 -3.45 1.14 -7.71
N TYR A 125 -3.05 0.07 -8.37
CA TYR A 125 -2.56 0.09 -9.74
C TYR A 125 -3.23 -1.01 -10.55
N PHE A 126 -3.51 -0.72 -11.83
CA PHE A 126 -3.93 -1.69 -12.82
C PHE A 126 -2.80 -2.69 -13.13
N GLU A 127 -3.13 -3.82 -13.75
CA GLU A 127 -2.12 -4.83 -14.15
C GLU A 127 -1.10 -4.28 -15.17
N ASN A 128 -1.48 -3.27 -15.94
CA ASN A 128 -0.58 -2.57 -16.86
C ASN A 128 0.44 -1.66 -16.14
N GLY A 129 0.33 -1.50 -14.81
CA GLY A 129 1.19 -0.68 -13.96
C GLY A 129 0.74 0.78 -13.83
N GLN A 130 -0.33 1.19 -14.50
CA GLN A 130 -0.89 2.53 -14.35
C GLN A 130 -1.64 2.68 -13.03
N LEU A 131 -1.61 3.89 -12.48
CA LEU A 131 -2.32 4.22 -11.26
C LEU A 131 -3.84 4.08 -11.49
N TRP A 132 -4.52 3.42 -10.56
CA TRP A 132 -5.98 3.25 -10.58
C TRP A 132 -6.64 4.15 -9.55
N PHE A 133 -6.15 4.13 -8.31
CA PHE A 133 -6.58 5.05 -7.25
C PHE A 133 -5.41 5.57 -6.46
N ARG A 134 -5.55 6.81 -6.01
CA ARG A 134 -4.75 7.44 -4.98
C ARG A 134 -5.68 8.05 -3.94
N GLU A 135 -5.46 7.69 -2.69
CA GLU A 135 -6.32 8.02 -1.57
C GLU A 135 -5.44 8.41 -0.39
N ASN A 136 -5.92 9.31 0.47
CA ASN A 136 -5.22 9.63 1.71
C ASN A 136 -6.08 9.26 2.93
N TYR A 137 -5.41 8.72 3.95
CA TYR A 137 -6.04 8.25 5.17
C TYR A 137 -5.46 8.94 6.39
N LYS A 138 -6.28 9.09 7.43
CA LYS A 138 -5.84 9.45 8.77
C LYS A 138 -6.58 8.58 9.78
N ASP A 139 -5.82 7.82 10.55
CA ASP A 139 -6.31 6.97 11.63
C ASP A 139 -7.45 6.02 11.23
N GLY A 140 -7.35 5.49 10.01
CA GLY A 140 -8.30 4.54 9.43
C GLY A 140 -9.40 5.15 8.55
N GLU A 141 -9.57 6.48 8.57
CA GLU A 141 -10.61 7.19 7.82
C GLU A 141 -10.03 7.91 6.60
N TRP A 142 -10.83 8.08 5.54
CA TRP A 142 -10.44 8.93 4.41
C TRP A 142 -10.30 10.38 4.86
N ASP A 143 -9.15 10.98 4.62
CA ASP A 143 -8.84 12.35 5.02
C ASP A 143 -7.80 12.94 4.05
N GLY A 144 -8.18 13.99 3.33
CA GLY A 144 -7.38 14.61 2.28
C GLY A 144 -7.84 14.25 0.86
N LEU A 145 -6.89 14.28 -0.08
CA LEU A 145 -7.18 14.13 -1.50
C LEU A 145 -7.54 12.69 -1.88
N PHE A 146 -8.41 12.59 -2.87
CA PHE A 146 -8.82 11.36 -3.51
C PHE A 146 -8.77 11.57 -5.03
N GLU A 147 -8.13 10.65 -5.75
CA GLU A 147 -8.04 10.62 -7.21
C GLU A 147 -8.28 9.19 -7.71
N GLY A 148 -9.12 9.05 -8.72
CA GLY A 148 -9.28 7.84 -9.51
C GLY A 148 -8.91 8.10 -10.96
N PHE A 149 -8.44 7.06 -11.64
CA PHE A 149 -7.94 7.15 -13.01
C PHE A 149 -8.63 6.10 -13.89
N HIS A 150 -8.78 6.42 -15.16
CA HIS A 150 -9.15 5.49 -16.23
C HIS A 150 -7.94 4.61 -16.59
N ASP A 151 -8.20 3.51 -17.31
CA ASP A 151 -7.19 2.56 -17.81
C ASP A 151 -6.27 3.14 -18.91
N ASN A 152 -6.58 4.34 -19.39
CA ASN A 152 -5.74 5.13 -20.28
C ASN A 152 -4.85 6.15 -19.52
N GLY A 153 -4.91 6.14 -18.18
CA GLY A 153 -4.13 7.00 -17.29
C GLY A 153 -4.71 8.40 -17.06
N GLN A 154 -5.83 8.77 -17.70
CA GLN A 154 -6.49 10.04 -17.44
C GLN A 154 -7.28 9.99 -16.13
N VAL A 155 -7.41 11.14 -15.45
CA VAL A 155 -8.22 11.23 -14.22
C VAL A 155 -9.67 10.90 -14.57
N SER A 156 -10.28 9.98 -13.83
CA SER A 156 -11.71 9.63 -13.92
C SER A 156 -12.54 10.35 -12.87
N ARG A 157 -11.95 10.61 -11.71
CA ARG A 157 -12.57 11.37 -10.63
C ARG A 157 -11.54 11.96 -9.68
N ARG A 158 -11.83 13.11 -9.08
CA ARG A 158 -11.04 13.68 -7.99
C ARG A 158 -11.90 14.45 -7.00
N GLY A 159 -11.45 14.56 -5.77
CA GLY A 159 -12.10 15.33 -4.72
C GLY A 159 -11.33 15.26 -3.41
N SER A 160 -11.98 15.68 -2.33
CA SER A 160 -11.43 15.57 -0.98
C SER A 160 -12.40 14.96 0.02
N TYR A 161 -11.82 14.36 1.05
CA TYR A 161 -12.51 13.83 2.21
C TYR A 161 -11.97 14.47 3.48
N LYS A 162 -12.81 14.50 4.52
CA LYS A 162 -12.44 14.91 5.88
C LYS A 162 -13.19 14.03 6.86
N ASN A 163 -12.47 13.33 7.74
CA ASN A 163 -13.06 12.37 8.70
C ASN A 163 -14.06 11.40 8.03
N GLY A 164 -13.64 10.80 6.90
CA GLY A 164 -14.45 9.84 6.15
C GLY A 164 -15.58 10.42 5.29
N LYS A 165 -15.82 11.73 5.33
CA LYS A 165 -16.92 12.39 4.61
C LYS A 165 -16.42 13.21 3.43
N GLN A 166 -17.17 13.24 2.33
CA GLN A 166 -16.86 14.08 1.18
C GLN A 166 -16.91 15.56 1.59
N GLU A 167 -15.92 16.33 1.17
CA GLU A 167 -15.79 17.75 1.46
C GLU A 167 -15.34 18.49 0.20
N GLY A 168 -15.98 19.61 -0.10
CA GLY A 168 -15.64 20.50 -1.20
C GLY A 168 -16.04 19.97 -2.58
N LEU A 169 -15.30 20.40 -3.60
CA LEU A 169 -15.58 20.08 -5.00
C LEU A 169 -15.13 18.64 -5.33
N HIS A 170 -16.04 17.87 -5.91
CA HIS A 170 -15.80 16.55 -6.49
C HIS A 170 -16.04 16.63 -7.99
N GLU A 171 -15.05 16.25 -8.78
CA GLU A 171 -15.09 16.28 -10.24
C GLU A 171 -14.98 14.87 -10.80
N PHE A 172 -15.75 14.60 -11.84
CA PHE A 172 -15.80 13.34 -12.58
C PHE A 172 -15.55 13.63 -14.04
N PHE A 173 -14.82 12.77 -14.73
CA PHE A 173 -14.35 13.01 -16.09
C PHE A 173 -14.66 11.82 -16.99
N HIS A 174 -14.96 12.11 -18.24
CA HIS A 174 -15.03 11.14 -19.32
C HIS A 174 -13.66 10.54 -19.61
N ALA A 175 -13.63 9.40 -20.30
CA ALA A 175 -12.36 8.76 -20.69
C ALA A 175 -11.53 9.58 -21.67
N ASN A 176 -12.11 10.60 -22.32
CA ASN A 176 -11.41 11.57 -23.17
C ASN A 176 -10.83 12.76 -22.39
N GLY A 177 -11.04 12.81 -21.07
CA GLY A 177 -10.50 13.81 -20.15
C GLY A 177 -11.38 15.05 -20.00
N GLN A 178 -12.49 15.14 -20.74
CA GLN A 178 -13.47 16.20 -20.55
C GLN A 178 -14.23 16.00 -19.24
N LEU A 179 -14.58 17.11 -18.59
CA LEU A 179 -15.42 17.07 -17.39
C LEU A 179 -16.74 16.41 -17.75
N LEU A 180 -17.16 15.42 -16.96
CA LEU A 180 -18.46 14.76 -17.04
C LEU A 180 -19.43 15.42 -16.08
N ARG A 181 -18.97 15.68 -14.86
CA ARG A 181 -19.79 16.26 -13.80
C ARG A 181 -18.92 16.86 -12.71
N ARG A 182 -19.39 17.94 -12.09
CA ARG A 182 -18.82 18.41 -10.81
C ARG A 182 -19.91 18.64 -9.77
N GLU A 183 -19.62 18.25 -8.54
CA GLU A 183 -20.53 18.22 -7.39
C GLU A 183 -19.86 18.92 -6.21
N ASN A 184 -20.61 19.72 -5.45
CA ASN A 184 -20.11 20.33 -4.22
C ASN A 184 -20.66 19.58 -3.01
N TYR A 185 -19.77 19.26 -2.07
CA TYR A 185 -20.09 18.53 -0.85
C TYR A 185 -19.71 19.34 0.39
N LYS A 186 -20.50 19.18 1.44
CA LYS A 186 -20.21 19.65 2.79
C LYS A 186 -20.65 18.58 3.79
N ASP A 187 -19.73 18.18 4.66
CA ASP A 187 -20.00 17.17 5.69
C ASP A 187 -20.64 15.88 5.13
N GLY A 188 -20.21 15.48 3.93
CA GLY A 188 -20.69 14.29 3.23
C GLY A 188 -22.03 14.44 2.51
N THR A 189 -22.59 15.65 2.47
CA THR A 189 -23.86 15.94 1.78
C THR A 189 -23.67 16.89 0.61
N ARG A 190 -24.37 16.68 -0.51
CA ARG A 190 -24.38 17.61 -1.64
C ARG A 190 -24.92 18.96 -1.18
N ASN A 191 -24.11 19.99 -1.35
CA ASN A 191 -24.40 21.35 -0.93
C ASN A 191 -23.75 22.33 -1.91
N GLY A 192 -24.58 22.98 -2.73
CA GLY A 192 -24.16 23.85 -3.82
C GLY A 192 -24.57 23.31 -5.21
N PRO A 193 -24.03 23.91 -6.28
CA PRO A 193 -24.35 23.50 -7.64
C PRO A 193 -23.75 22.13 -7.95
N THR A 194 -24.49 21.36 -8.73
CA THR A 194 -24.05 20.19 -9.48
C THR A 194 -24.25 20.50 -10.95
N GLU A 195 -23.20 20.29 -11.74
CA GLU A 195 -23.18 20.61 -13.16
C GLU A 195 -22.78 19.36 -13.95
N TRP A 196 -23.47 19.10 -15.05
CA TRP A 196 -23.21 17.98 -15.96
C TRP A 196 -22.81 18.49 -17.33
N PHE A 197 -21.91 17.76 -17.97
CA PHE A 197 -21.33 18.12 -19.25
C PHE A 197 -21.31 16.92 -20.20
N ASP A 198 -21.52 17.17 -21.48
CA ASP A 198 -21.38 16.14 -22.51
C ASP A 198 -19.90 15.88 -22.87
N GLU A 199 -19.65 14.89 -23.74
CA GLU A 199 -18.29 14.53 -24.16
C GLU A 199 -17.57 15.62 -24.97
N ALA A 200 -18.29 16.63 -25.46
CA ALA A 200 -17.73 17.81 -26.11
C ALA A 200 -17.42 18.95 -25.11
N GLY A 201 -17.66 18.72 -23.80
CA GLY A 201 -17.43 19.69 -22.73
C GLY A 201 -18.53 20.74 -22.60
N ARG A 202 -19.68 20.56 -23.24
CA ARG A 202 -20.80 21.53 -23.16
C ARG A 202 -21.64 21.24 -21.93
N LEU A 203 -21.96 22.28 -21.17
CA LEU A 203 -22.86 22.19 -20.01
C LEU A 203 -24.27 21.79 -20.46
N THR A 204 -24.78 20.68 -19.93
CA THR A 204 -26.09 20.13 -20.30
C THR A 204 -27.14 20.31 -19.19
N LYS A 205 -26.72 20.41 -17.93
CA LYS A 205 -27.63 20.50 -16.79
C LYS A 205 -26.95 21.19 -15.61
N VAL A 206 -27.74 21.95 -14.85
CA VAL A 206 -27.36 22.49 -13.54
C VAL A 206 -28.48 22.20 -12.55
N GLU A 207 -28.12 21.72 -11.38
CA GLU A 207 -29.03 21.54 -10.24
C GLU A 207 -28.35 22.08 -8.99
N THR A 208 -29.09 22.76 -8.12
CA THR A 208 -28.54 23.26 -6.86
C THR A 208 -29.10 22.46 -5.72
N TYR A 209 -28.24 21.98 -4.84
CA TYR A 209 -28.60 21.21 -3.66
C TYR A 209 -28.32 21.98 -2.38
N LYS A 210 -29.13 21.74 -1.36
CA LYS A 210 -28.82 22.10 0.03
C LYS A 210 -29.08 20.88 0.89
N ASP A 211 -28.02 20.34 1.48
CA ASP A 211 -28.07 19.19 2.38
C ASP A 211 -28.81 18.00 1.72
N GLU A 212 -28.39 17.64 0.50
CA GLU A 212 -28.99 16.64 -0.41
C GLU A 212 -30.38 17.00 -0.99
N ILE A 213 -31.01 18.11 -0.57
CA ILE A 213 -32.31 18.53 -1.10
C ILE A 213 -32.12 19.36 -2.37
N LEU A 214 -32.71 18.89 -3.47
CA LEU A 214 -32.77 19.63 -4.73
C LEU A 214 -33.60 20.91 -4.56
N LEU A 215 -32.96 22.07 -4.73
CA LEU A 215 -33.62 23.35 -4.84
C LEU A 215 -34.15 23.48 -6.28
N LYS A 216 -35.46 23.24 -6.46
CA LYS A 216 -36.13 23.49 -7.75
C LYS A 216 -36.14 25.00 -8.02
N PHE A 217 -35.73 25.39 -9.22
CA PHE A 217 -36.02 26.68 -9.82
C PHE A 217 -36.87 26.45 -11.08
#